data_AF-A0A176YM11-F1
#
_entry.id   AF-A0A176YM11-F1
#
_cell.length_a   1.000
_cell.length_b   1.000
_cell.length_c   1.000
_cell.angle_alpha   90.00
_cell.angle_beta   90.00
_cell.angle_gamma   90.00
#
_symmetry.space_group_name_H-M   'P 1'
#
loop_
_entity.id
_entity.type
_entity.pdbx_description
1 polymer ?
#
loop_
_entity_poly.entity_id
_entity_poly.type
_entity_poly.pdbx_seq_one_letter_code
_entity_poly.pdbx_strand_id
1 'polypeptide(L)'
;MLAVLEPLVSPDEPLLLAKDSNDIPHTQELVDVRDIVQGLLLIFDKREAIGETFNLAPTSPVSLGEFIPYLARKTGRRVVEARIPVELGRTHGSSAKARALLGYAPRYSMFDMVDEAVAAIS
;
A
#
# COMPACT_ATOMS: atom_id res chain seq x y z
N MET A 1 15.68 -17.14 -0.35
CA MET A 1 14.55 -16.22 -0.61
C MET A 1 14.44 -15.88 -2.09
N LEU A 2 15.47 -15.37 -2.76
CA LEU A 2 15.43 -15.07 -4.21
C LEU A 2 15.18 -16.28 -5.13
N ALA A 3 15.70 -17.47 -4.79
CA ALA A 3 15.52 -18.68 -5.61
C ALA A 3 14.05 -19.06 -5.89
N VAL A 4 13.11 -18.65 -5.03
CA VAL A 4 11.67 -18.88 -5.24
C VAL A 4 11.11 -17.97 -6.33
N LEU A 5 11.72 -16.81 -6.54
CA LEU A 5 11.28 -15.79 -7.50
C LEU A 5 11.93 -15.94 -8.87
N GLU A 6 13.16 -16.49 -8.94
CA GLU A 6 13.91 -16.67 -10.19
C GLU A 6 13.09 -17.32 -11.32
N PRO A 7 12.33 -18.42 -11.10
CA PRO A 7 11.56 -19.06 -12.16
C PRO A 7 10.34 -18.24 -12.62
N LEU A 8 9.95 -17.21 -11.86
CA LEU A 8 8.77 -16.38 -12.13
C LEU A 8 9.12 -15.14 -12.96
N VAL A 9 10.41 -14.84 -13.14
CA VAL A 9 10.89 -13.75 -13.97
C VAL A 9 10.57 -14.03 -15.43
N SER A 10 9.95 -13.06 -16.10
CA SER A 10 9.55 -13.20 -17.50
C SER A 10 9.56 -11.83 -18.20
N PRO A 11 9.84 -11.76 -19.52
CA PRO A 11 9.90 -10.48 -20.25
C PRO A 11 8.59 -9.67 -20.23
N ASP A 12 7.45 -10.33 -19.98
CA ASP A 12 6.15 -9.67 -19.89
C ASP A 12 5.84 -9.10 -18.50
N GLU A 13 6.80 -9.16 -17.57
CA GLU A 13 6.73 -8.59 -16.22
C GLU A 13 5.39 -8.89 -15.52
N PRO A 14 5.13 -10.14 -15.11
CA PRO A 14 3.89 -10.46 -14.43
C PRO A 14 3.79 -9.78 -13.06
N LEU A 15 2.56 -9.57 -12.59
CA LEU A 15 2.32 -9.10 -11.23
C LEU A 15 2.52 -10.24 -10.23
N LEU A 16 3.31 -10.01 -9.18
CA LEU A 16 3.58 -11.00 -8.15
C LEU A 16 2.53 -10.94 -7.03
N LEU A 17 1.84 -12.05 -6.79
CA LEU A 17 1.09 -12.30 -5.56
C LEU A 17 1.92 -13.21 -4.65
N ALA A 18 2.66 -12.61 -3.73
CA ALA A 18 3.43 -13.35 -2.74
C ALA A 18 2.58 -13.72 -1.52
N LYS A 19 2.73 -14.96 -1.06
CA LYS A 19 2.07 -15.55 0.11
C LYS A 19 3.13 -16.13 1.05
N ASP A 20 2.80 -16.21 2.33
CA ASP A 20 3.73 -16.68 3.36
C ASP A 20 3.73 -18.20 3.47
N SER A 21 4.48 -18.75 4.42
CA SER A 21 4.51 -20.20 4.67
C SER A 21 3.14 -20.79 5.05
N ASN A 22 2.18 -19.96 5.47
CA ASN A 22 0.81 -20.32 5.85
C ASN A 22 -0.22 -19.98 4.76
N ASP A 23 0.23 -19.68 3.53
CA ASP A 23 -0.59 -19.25 2.38
C ASP A 23 -1.30 -17.90 2.58
N ILE A 24 -0.85 -17.08 3.52
CA ILE A 24 -1.42 -15.76 3.79
C ILE A 24 -0.77 -14.74 2.85
N PRO A 25 -1.56 -13.99 2.04
CA PRO A 25 -1.03 -12.91 1.23
C PRO A 25 -0.40 -11.80 2.08
N HIS A 26 0.68 -11.20 1.59
CA HIS A 26 1.24 -9.99 2.18
C HIS A 26 0.20 -8.87 2.31
N THR A 27 0.44 -7.96 3.25
CA THR A 27 -0.24 -6.67 3.32
C THR A 27 0.70 -5.54 2.95
N GLN A 28 0.18 -4.49 2.32
CA GLN A 28 0.92 -3.29 1.94
C GLN A 28 0.24 -2.05 2.50
N GLU A 29 1.04 -1.06 2.89
CA GLU A 29 0.58 0.29 3.19
C GLU A 29 1.18 1.25 2.18
N LEU A 30 0.31 1.98 1.50
CA LEU A 30 0.68 3.05 0.58
C LEU A 30 -0.25 4.23 0.86
N VAL A 31 0.31 5.43 0.88
CA VAL A 31 -0.45 6.67 1.05
C VAL A 31 -0.27 7.50 -0.21
N ASP A 32 -1.36 8.06 -0.71
CA ASP A 32 -1.31 9.01 -1.81
C ASP A 32 -0.56 10.28 -1.39
N VAL A 33 0.22 10.84 -2.32
CA VAL A 33 1.01 12.06 -2.07
C VAL A 33 0.11 13.22 -1.63
N ARG A 34 -1.13 13.31 -2.14
CA ARG A 34 -2.10 14.35 -1.77
C ARG A 34 -2.52 14.26 -0.31
N ASP A 35 -2.63 13.04 0.23
CA ASP A 35 -2.90 12.82 1.65
C ASP A 35 -1.67 13.17 2.49
N ILE A 36 -0.47 12.83 2.04
CA ILE A 36 0.76 13.28 2.73
C ILE A 36 0.84 14.80 2.78
N VAL A 37 0.55 15.51 1.68
CA VAL A 37 0.52 16.97 1.64
C VAL A 37 -0.51 17.52 2.63
N GLN A 38 -1.72 16.95 2.69
CA GLN A 38 -2.71 17.31 3.71
C GLN A 38 -2.14 17.18 5.12
N GLY A 39 -1.52 16.05 5.45
CA GLY A 39 -0.91 15.83 6.75
C GLY A 39 0.19 16.83 7.08
N LEU A 40 1.06 17.16 6.12
CA LEU A 40 2.14 18.13 6.30
C LEU A 40 1.62 19.55 6.52
N LEU A 41 0.59 19.98 5.79
CA LEU A 41 -0.05 21.28 6.00
C LEU A 41 -0.69 21.35 7.39
N LEU A 42 -1.35 20.29 7.83
CA LEU A 42 -1.91 20.23 9.19
C LEU A 42 -0.82 20.29 10.27
N ILE A 43 0.30 19.61 10.08
CA ILE A 43 1.45 19.69 11.01
C ILE A 43 1.99 21.13 11.08
N PHE A 44 2.04 21.83 9.95
CA PHE A 44 2.52 23.21 9.90
C PHE A 44 1.57 24.18 10.61
N ASP A 45 0.26 24.01 10.46
CA ASP A 45 -0.75 24.95 10.96
C ASP A 45 -1.18 24.74 12.42
N LYS A 46 -0.99 23.54 12.98
CA LYS A 46 -1.54 23.16 14.29
C LYS A 46 -0.49 23.28 15.40
N ARG A 47 -0.83 24.01 16.47
CA ARG A 47 0.04 24.14 17.65
C ARG A 47 0.23 22.81 18.36
N GLU A 48 -0.77 21.95 18.29
CA GLU A 48 -0.79 20.58 18.80
C GLU A 48 0.28 19.69 18.15
N ALA A 49 0.89 20.12 17.04
CA ALA A 49 1.97 19.39 16.40
C ALA A 49 3.36 19.67 17.00
N ILE A 50 3.52 20.74 17.78
CA ILE A 50 4.83 21.15 18.30
C ILE A 50 5.34 20.14 19.33
N GLY A 51 6.53 19.57 19.07
CA GLY A 51 7.17 18.59 19.95
C GLY A 51 6.62 17.17 19.80
N GLU A 52 5.74 16.93 18.82
CA GLU A 52 5.08 15.65 18.62
C GLU A 52 5.59 14.91 17.38
N THR A 53 5.53 13.58 17.42
CA THR A 53 5.76 12.70 16.27
C THR A 53 4.45 12.07 15.81
N PHE A 54 4.21 12.04 14.50
CA PHE A 54 3.00 11.47 13.89
C PHE A 54 3.32 10.51 12.74
N ASN A 55 2.56 9.43 12.65
CA ASN A 55 2.52 8.58 11.45
C ASN A 55 1.48 9.15 10.48
N LEU A 56 1.91 9.54 9.28
CA LEU A 56 1.03 9.81 8.15
C LEU A 56 0.90 8.54 7.33
N ALA A 57 -0.12 7.75 7.66
CA ALA A 57 -0.33 6.39 7.18
C ALA A 57 -1.80 6.19 6.76
N PRO A 58 -2.11 5.18 5.92
CA PRO A 58 -3.49 4.97 5.48
C PRO A 58 -4.36 4.53 6.66
N THR A 59 -5.68 4.51 6.50
CA THR A 59 -6.59 4.08 7.57
C THR A 59 -6.44 2.61 7.94
N SER A 60 -6.07 1.78 6.96
CA SER A 60 -5.91 0.34 7.11
C SER A 60 -4.92 -0.19 6.08
N PRO A 61 -4.18 -1.27 6.41
CA PRO A 61 -3.33 -1.94 5.44
C PRO A 61 -4.19 -2.65 4.38
N VAL A 62 -3.67 -2.77 3.17
CA VAL A 62 -4.35 -3.41 2.04
C VAL A 62 -3.79 -4.81 1.84
N SER A 63 -4.65 -5.81 1.71
CA SER A 63 -4.23 -7.17 1.34
C SER A 63 -3.79 -7.21 -0.12
N LEU A 64 -2.58 -7.70 -0.39
CA LEU A 64 -2.13 -7.94 -1.77
C LEU A 64 -2.92 -9.05 -2.45
N GLY A 65 -3.55 -9.96 -1.68
CA GLY A 65 -4.49 -10.95 -2.21
C GLY A 65 -5.73 -10.34 -2.84
N GLU A 66 -6.11 -9.12 -2.47
CA GLU A 66 -7.19 -8.35 -3.10
C GLU A 66 -6.66 -7.39 -4.16
N PHE A 67 -5.58 -6.67 -3.82
CA PHE A 67 -5.04 -5.61 -4.66
C PHE A 67 -4.42 -6.11 -5.96
N ILE A 68 -3.64 -7.20 -5.94
CA ILE A 68 -2.97 -7.71 -7.14
C ILE A 68 -3.96 -8.19 -8.20
N PRO A 69 -5.01 -8.98 -7.87
CA PRO A 69 -6.05 -9.31 -8.84
C PRO A 69 -6.78 -8.09 -9.43
N TYR A 70 -7.01 -7.05 -8.61
CA TYR A 70 -7.61 -5.81 -9.10
C TYR A 70 -6.68 -5.09 -10.09
N LEU A 71 -5.40 -4.92 -9.74
CA LEU A 71 -4.40 -4.29 -10.59
C LEU A 71 -4.22 -5.05 -11.92
N ALA A 72 -4.24 -6.38 -11.87
CA ALA A 72 -4.19 -7.25 -13.05
C ALA A 72 -5.35 -6.97 -14.02
N ARG A 73 -6.58 -6.87 -13.51
CA ARG A 73 -7.76 -6.54 -14.34
C ARG A 73 -7.66 -5.15 -14.95
N LYS A 74 -7.14 -4.16 -14.20
CA LYS A 74 -7.02 -2.77 -14.67
C LYS A 74 -5.90 -2.58 -15.70
N THR A 75 -4.86 -3.41 -15.66
CA THR A 75 -3.67 -3.28 -16.52
C THR A 75 -3.57 -4.33 -17.62
N GLY A 76 -4.40 -5.37 -17.59
CA GLY A 76 -4.32 -6.51 -18.51
C GLY A 76 -3.12 -7.44 -18.27
N ARG A 77 -2.35 -7.23 -17.18
CA ARG A 77 -1.18 -8.05 -16.84
C ARG A 77 -1.61 -9.35 -16.16
N ARG A 78 -0.92 -10.45 -16.47
CA ARG A 78 -1.11 -11.72 -15.75
C ARG A 78 -0.50 -11.68 -14.35
N VAL A 79 -1.00 -12.55 -13.47
CA VAL A 79 -0.52 -12.73 -12.10
C VAL A 79 0.31 -14.01 -12.02
N VAL A 80 1.39 -13.98 -11.24
CA VAL A 80 2.14 -15.16 -10.79
C VAL A 80 2.11 -15.22 -9.27
N GLU A 81 2.06 -16.43 -8.71
CA GLU A 81 2.07 -16.65 -7.26
C GLU A 81 3.43 -17.17 -6.80
N ALA A 82 3.88 -16.71 -5.64
CA ALA A 82 5.05 -17.26 -4.96
C ALA A 82 4.73 -17.55 -3.49
N ARG A 83 5.13 -18.72 -3.01
CA ARG A 83 5.12 -19.03 -1.57
C ARG A 83 6.48 -18.76 -0.97
N ILE A 84 6.58 -17.70 -0.18
CA ILE A 84 7.79 -17.31 0.52
C ILE A 84 7.89 -18.16 1.80
N PRO A 85 9.01 -18.87 2.05
CA PRO A 85 9.12 -19.83 3.16
C PRO A 85 9.43 -19.12 4.50
N VAL A 86 8.74 -18.02 4.77
CA VAL A 86 8.78 -17.28 6.04
C VAL A 86 7.39 -16.75 6.33
N GLU A 87 7.10 -16.44 7.60
CA GLU A 87 5.93 -15.63 7.94
C GLU A 87 6.15 -14.19 7.48
N LEU A 88 5.15 -13.66 6.78
CA LEU A 88 5.20 -12.32 6.26
C LEU A 88 4.52 -11.40 7.26
N GLY A 89 5.34 -10.66 8.01
CA GLY A 89 4.86 -9.76 9.05
C GLY A 89 3.77 -8.80 8.53
N ARG A 90 2.83 -8.48 9.42
CA ARG A 90 1.75 -7.53 9.15
C ARG A 90 2.07 -6.23 9.86
N THR A 91 2.78 -5.34 9.18
CA THR A 91 3.06 -3.99 9.69
C THR A 91 1.87 -3.08 9.42
N HIS A 92 1.44 -2.35 10.46
CA HIS A 92 0.42 -1.31 10.35
C HIS A 92 0.90 -0.04 11.06
N GLY A 93 1.20 1.01 10.28
CA GLY A 93 1.42 2.34 10.80
C GLY A 93 0.09 2.96 11.20
N SER A 94 -0.24 2.97 12.48
CA SER A 94 -1.49 3.64 12.93
C SER A 94 -1.36 5.15 12.79
N SER A 95 -2.21 5.76 11.97
CA SER A 95 -2.36 7.23 11.87
C SER A 95 -3.34 7.81 12.91
N ALA A 96 -3.82 7.01 13.87
CA ALA A 96 -4.86 7.42 14.82
C ALA A 96 -4.56 8.73 15.56
N LYS A 97 -3.30 8.94 15.97
CA LYS A 97 -2.86 10.17 16.63
C LYS A 97 -2.97 11.40 15.71
N ALA A 98 -2.53 11.28 14.45
CA ALA A 98 -2.62 12.37 13.47
C ALA A 98 -4.09 12.71 13.17
N ARG A 99 -4.95 11.70 13.05
CA ARG A 99 -6.39 11.90 12.83
C ARG A 99 -7.04 12.60 14.02
N ALA A 100 -6.73 12.17 15.24
CA ALA A 100 -7.33 12.69 16.46
C ALA A 100 -6.88 14.13 16.79
N LEU A 101 -5.59 14.43 16.66
CA LEU A 101 -5.03 15.72 17.09
C LEU A 101 -4.96 16.76 15.98
N LEU A 102 -4.70 16.33 14.75
CA LEU A 102 -4.49 17.25 13.63
C LEU A 102 -5.71 17.34 12.70
N GLY A 103 -6.63 16.39 12.78
CA GLY A 103 -7.71 16.25 11.79
C GLY A 103 -7.22 15.65 10.46
N TYR A 104 -6.10 14.93 10.48
CA TYR A 104 -5.61 14.19 9.31
C TYR A 104 -6.69 13.23 8.83
N ALA A 105 -6.99 13.26 7.54
CA ALA A 105 -8.10 12.51 6.95
C ALA A 105 -7.69 12.06 5.55
N PRO A 106 -6.92 10.96 5.43
CA PRO A 106 -6.52 10.42 4.13
C PRO A 106 -7.77 9.98 3.35
N ARG A 107 -7.80 10.32 2.06
CA ARG A 107 -8.99 10.17 1.20
C ARG A 107 -8.78 9.21 0.05
N TYR A 108 -7.55 8.93 -0.34
CA TYR A 108 -7.24 8.17 -1.53
C TYR A 108 -6.79 6.76 -1.17
N SER A 109 -7.57 5.77 -1.57
CA SER A 109 -7.20 4.36 -1.43
C SER A 109 -6.20 3.94 -2.52
N MET A 110 -5.50 2.83 -2.31
CA MET A 110 -4.65 2.24 -3.35
C MET A 110 -5.43 1.91 -4.65
N PHE A 111 -6.74 1.67 -4.55
CA PHE A 111 -7.59 1.40 -5.70
C PHE A 111 -7.89 2.69 -6.48
N ASP A 112 -8.22 3.78 -5.78
CA ASP A 112 -8.41 5.10 -6.40
C ASP A 112 -7.14 5.54 -7.14
N MET A 113 -5.97 5.30 -6.54
CA MET A 113 -4.67 5.60 -7.14
C MET A 113 -4.45 4.84 -8.46
N VAL A 114 -4.82 3.56 -8.51
CA VAL A 114 -4.70 2.75 -9.73
C VAL A 114 -5.70 3.18 -10.79
N ASP A 115 -6.95 3.44 -10.40
CA ASP A 115 -7.99 3.92 -11.32
C ASP A 115 -7.57 5.24 -11.98
N GLU A 116 -7.05 6.19 -11.20
CA GLU A 116 -6.55 7.46 -11.71
C GLU A 116 -5.32 7.27 -12.62
N ALA A 117 -4.36 6.44 -12.20
CA ALA A 117 -3.15 6.19 -12.99
C ALA A 117 -3.44 5.52 -14.34
N VAL A 118 -4.37 4.57 -14.39
CA VAL A 118 -4.79 3.92 -15.64
C VAL A 118 -5.56 4.90 -16.54
N ALA A 119 -6.41 5.74 -15.97
CA ALA A 119 -7.14 6.76 -16.73
C ALA A 119 -6.19 7.80 -17.36
N ALA A 120 -5.05 8.09 -16.74
CA ALA A 120 -4.06 9.05 -17.25
C ALA A 120 -3.25 8.55 -18.46
N ILE A 121 -3.23 7.24 -18.72
CA ILE A 121 -2.49 6.61 -19.83
C ILE A 121 -3.41 6.02 -20.91
N SER A 122 -4.72 6.13 -20.73
CA SER A 122 -5.74 5.70 -21.70
C SER A 122 -6.12 6.84 -22.64
#